data_AF-A0A3B8UA58-F1
#
_entry.id   AF-A0A3B8UA58-F1
#
_cell.length_a   1.000
_cell.length_b   1.000
_cell.length_c   1.000
_cell.angle_alpha   90.00
_cell.angle_beta   90.00
_cell.angle_gamma   90.00
#
_symmetry.space_group_name_H-M   'P 1'
#
loop_
_entity.id
_entity.type
_entity.pdbx_description
1 polymer ?
#
loop_
_entity_poly.entity_id
_entity_poly.type
_entity_poly.pdbx_seq_one_letter_code
_entity_poly.pdbx_strand_id
1 'polypeptide(L)'
;MIAGLAAFAVLVAGFCALGVWQVQRLAWKQELIRQVDTRIHADPVPAPGPVGFDAVTREADQYRRVTASGRFLHDREARVKAVTDLGPGFWVVTPLADARGFTVLINRGFVPSERAAAETRAEGQVGGPVSVTGLLRITEPKGGFLRDNDPAGDRWFSRDVAAIAQAKRLDGPVAPYFIDADATP
;
A
#
# COMPACT_ATOMS: atom_id res chain seq x y z
N MET A 1 20.10 54.77 9.72
CA MET A 1 20.15 54.04 11.00
C MET A 1 18.83 53.33 11.31
N ILE A 2 17.70 54.04 11.39
CA ILE A 2 16.37 53.47 11.70
C ILE A 2 15.93 52.37 10.71
N ALA A 3 16.05 52.62 9.40
CA ALA A 3 15.68 51.62 8.38
C ALA A 3 16.51 50.31 8.47
N GLY A 4 17.79 50.41 8.83
CA GLY A 4 18.66 49.24 9.02
C GLY A 4 18.27 48.43 10.26
N LEU A 5 17.92 49.11 11.36
CA LEU A 5 17.43 48.46 12.58
C LEU A 5 16.08 47.76 12.36
N ALA A 6 15.18 48.39 11.61
CA ALA A 6 13.89 47.81 11.25
C ALA A 6 14.07 46.57 10.35
N ALA A 7 14.93 46.63 9.33
CA ALA A 7 15.23 45.50 8.48
C ALA A 7 15.84 44.33 9.28
N PHE A 8 16.76 44.61 10.20
CA PHE A 8 17.34 43.60 11.09
C PHE A 8 16.27 42.94 11.98
N ALA A 9 15.39 43.73 12.60
CA ALA A 9 14.31 43.20 13.43
C ALA A 9 13.35 42.29 12.65
N VAL A 10 13.00 42.66 11.42
CA VAL A 10 12.17 41.82 10.53
C VAL A 10 12.86 40.50 10.21
N LEU A 11 14.16 40.52 9.90
CA LEU A 11 14.92 39.30 9.63
C LEU A 11 14.96 38.39 10.86
N VAL A 12 15.23 38.94 12.05
CA VAL A 12 15.24 38.18 13.31
C VAL A 12 13.87 37.55 13.57
N ALA A 13 12.78 38.32 13.45
CA ALA A 13 11.42 37.79 13.62
C ALA A 13 11.10 36.68 12.60
N GLY A 14 11.52 36.86 11.35
CA GLY A 14 11.40 35.85 10.29
C GLY A 14 12.14 34.56 10.62
N PHE A 15 13.40 34.64 11.06
CA PHE A 15 14.18 33.47 11.46
C PHE A 15 13.59 32.78 12.69
N CYS A 16 13.09 33.52 13.68
CA CYS A 16 12.41 32.93 14.83
C CYS A 16 11.12 32.20 14.41
N ALA A 17 10.30 32.80 13.55
CA ALA A 17 9.08 32.17 13.05
C ALA A 17 9.38 30.89 12.26
N LEU A 18 10.40 30.92 11.40
CA LEU A 18 10.85 29.74 10.67
C LEU A 18 11.42 28.67 11.62
N GLY A 19 12.17 29.07 12.65
CA GLY A 19 12.68 28.16 13.67
C GLY A 19 11.56 27.43 14.42
N VAL A 20 10.52 28.17 14.84
CA VAL A 20 9.32 27.58 15.46
C VAL A 20 8.62 26.62 14.51
N TRP A 21 8.46 27.00 13.24
CA TRP A 21 7.84 26.14 12.23
C TRP A 21 8.62 24.83 12.03
N GLN A 22 9.96 24.89 11.96
CA GLN A 22 10.81 23.70 11.83
C GLN A 22 10.63 22.74 13.00
N VAL A 23 10.59 23.25 14.24
CA VAL A 23 10.37 22.42 15.44
C VAL A 23 8.98 21.77 15.42
N GLN A 24 7.93 22.53 15.07
CA GLN A 24 6.58 21.98 14.94
C GLN A 24 6.49 20.92 13.84
N ARG A 25 7.13 21.18 12.69
CA ARG A 25 7.20 20.25 11.56
C ARG A 25 7.93 18.96 11.94
N LEU A 26 9.00 19.05 12.72
CA LEU A 26 9.73 17.90 13.24
C LEU A 26 8.85 17.08 14.19
N ALA A 27 8.22 17.73 15.18
CA ALA A 27 7.36 17.05 16.15
C ALA A 27 6.20 16.31 15.46
N TRP A 28 5.56 16.95 14.47
CA TRP A 28 4.52 16.30 13.66
C TRP A 28 5.04 15.08 12.89
N LYS A 29 6.21 15.17 12.27
CA LYS A 29 6.83 14.03 11.58
C LYS A 29 7.18 12.89 12.53
N GLN A 30 7.73 13.20 13.71
CA GLN A 30 8.08 12.20 14.73
C GLN A 30 6.84 11.46 15.22
N GLU A 31 5.74 12.18 15.42
CA GLU A 31 4.47 11.57 15.82
C GLU A 31 3.91 10.63 14.73
N LEU A 32 4.00 11.03 13.46
CA LEU A 32 3.61 10.16 12.35
C LEU A 32 4.47 8.89 12.29
N ILE A 33 5.79 9.02 12.45
CA ILE A 33 6.71 7.88 12.50
C ILE A 33 6.33 6.97 13.65
N ARG A 34 6.13 7.50 14.87
CA ARG A 34 5.76 6.74 16.06
C ARG A 34 4.46 5.96 15.85
N GLN A 35 3.45 6.58 15.23
CA GLN A 35 2.18 5.91 14.94
C GLN A 35 2.36 4.74 13.97
N VAL A 36 3.10 4.94 12.88
CA VAL A 36 3.40 3.87 11.92
C VAL A 36 4.22 2.77 12.58
N ASP A 37 5.28 3.12 13.30
CA ASP A 37 6.17 2.20 14.00
C ASP A 37 5.41 1.31 14.99
N THR A 38 4.49 1.90 15.76
CA THR A 38 3.63 1.15 16.68
C THR A 38 2.75 0.14 15.92
N ARG A 39 2.19 0.51 14.77
CA ARG A 39 1.28 -0.35 13.99
C ARG A 39 2.00 -1.50 13.29
N ILE A 40 3.19 -1.26 12.75
CA ILE A 40 3.98 -2.29 12.07
C ILE A 40 4.67 -3.26 13.05
N HIS A 41 4.74 -2.94 14.35
CA HIS A 41 5.26 -3.85 15.37
C HIS A 41 4.17 -4.50 16.24
N ALA A 42 2.92 -4.06 16.13
CA ALA A 42 1.80 -4.66 16.82
C ALA A 42 1.50 -6.09 16.34
N ASP A 43 0.88 -6.88 17.21
CA ASP A 43 0.38 -8.21 16.85
C ASP A 43 -0.64 -8.11 15.71
N PRO A 44 -0.57 -9.01 14.71
CA PRO A 44 -1.49 -8.98 13.59
C PRO A 44 -2.91 -9.33 14.05
N VAL A 45 -3.87 -8.58 13.53
CA VAL A 45 -5.31 -8.81 13.77
C VAL A 45 -5.98 -9.34 12.50
N PRO A 46 -7.16 -9.98 12.60
CA PRO A 46 -7.88 -10.41 11.39
C PRO A 46 -8.16 -9.24 10.44
N ALA A 47 -7.92 -9.44 9.15
CA ALA A 47 -8.21 -8.42 8.13
C ALA A 47 -9.71 -8.06 8.13
N PRO A 48 -10.08 -6.76 8.05
CA PRO A 48 -11.49 -6.34 8.06
C PRO A 48 -12.29 -7.03 6.94
N GLY A 49 -13.36 -7.75 7.29
CA GLY A 49 -14.27 -8.38 6.31
C GLY A 49 -15.38 -7.42 5.83
N PRO A 50 -16.35 -7.90 5.04
CA PRO A 50 -17.37 -7.07 4.40
C PRO A 50 -18.14 -6.12 5.34
N VAL A 51 -18.46 -6.59 6.55
CA VAL A 51 -19.14 -5.78 7.59
C VAL A 51 -18.31 -4.55 8.01
N GLY A 52 -16.99 -4.63 7.92
CA GLY A 52 -16.07 -3.57 8.32
C GLY A 52 -15.51 -2.73 7.17
N PHE A 53 -15.85 -3.02 5.91
CA PHE A 53 -15.26 -2.33 4.75
C PHE A 53 -15.49 -0.82 4.78
N ASP A 54 -16.70 -0.37 5.13
CA ASP A 54 -17.04 1.06 5.18
C ASP A 54 -16.31 1.83 6.30
N ALA A 55 -15.79 1.11 7.30
CA ALA A 55 -15.04 1.71 8.40
C ALA A 55 -13.53 1.83 8.11
N VAL A 56 -13.04 1.19 7.03
CA VAL A 56 -11.61 1.22 6.70
C VAL A 56 -11.22 2.61 6.19
N THR A 57 -10.30 3.26 6.89
CA THR A 57 -9.80 4.60 6.52
C THR A 57 -8.28 4.64 6.47
N ARG A 58 -7.72 5.63 5.77
CA ARG A 58 -6.27 5.81 5.69
C ARG A 58 -5.68 6.13 7.07
N GLU A 59 -6.35 6.98 7.82
CA GLU A 59 -5.90 7.47 9.11
C GLU A 59 -5.87 6.34 10.14
N ALA A 60 -6.91 5.50 10.17
CA ALA A 60 -7.04 4.42 11.16
C ALA A 60 -6.27 3.14 10.77
N ASP A 61 -6.34 2.71 9.50
CA ASP A 61 -5.95 1.35 9.13
C ASP A 61 -4.68 1.27 8.27
N GLN A 62 -4.19 2.37 7.70
CA GLN A 62 -2.96 2.32 6.93
C GLN A 62 -1.79 1.83 7.81
N TYR A 63 -1.04 0.85 7.29
CA TYR A 63 0.07 0.15 7.96
C TYR A 63 -0.34 -0.69 9.17
N ARG A 64 -1.63 -0.92 9.39
CA ARG A 64 -2.09 -1.88 10.39
C ARG A 64 -1.66 -3.29 9.98
N ARG A 65 -1.05 -4.04 10.90
CA ARG A 65 -0.75 -5.46 10.69
C ARG A 65 -2.02 -6.28 10.72
N VAL A 66 -2.25 -7.01 9.64
CA VAL A 66 -3.42 -7.85 9.46
C VAL A 66 -3.06 -9.23 8.94
N THR A 67 -3.92 -10.21 9.24
CA THR A 67 -3.85 -11.57 8.68
C THR A 67 -5.12 -11.89 7.92
N ALA A 68 -4.95 -12.48 6.73
CA ALA A 68 -6.03 -13.02 5.90
C ALA A 68 -5.72 -14.47 5.55
N SER A 69 -6.73 -15.34 5.57
CA SER A 69 -6.56 -16.77 5.31
C SER A 69 -7.54 -17.23 4.23
N GLY A 70 -7.05 -17.95 3.24
CA GLY A 70 -7.82 -18.24 2.04
C GLY A 70 -7.04 -19.00 0.99
N ARG A 71 -7.48 -18.92 -0.26
CA ARG A 71 -6.79 -19.52 -1.41
C ARG A 71 -6.49 -18.47 -2.47
N PHE A 72 -5.26 -18.47 -2.98
CA PHE A 72 -4.89 -17.57 -4.06
C PHE A 72 -5.58 -17.95 -5.37
N LEU A 73 -6.06 -16.93 -6.08
CA LEU A 73 -6.57 -17.02 -7.45
C LEU A 73 -5.44 -16.61 -8.41
N HIS A 74 -4.44 -17.49 -8.57
CA HIS A 74 -3.23 -17.21 -9.36
C HIS A 74 -3.51 -16.91 -10.84
N ASP A 75 -4.60 -17.46 -11.38
CA ASP A 75 -5.11 -17.19 -12.72
C ASP A 75 -5.57 -15.74 -12.91
N ARG A 76 -5.76 -15.00 -11.81
CA ARG A 76 -6.24 -13.62 -11.76
C ARG A 76 -5.21 -12.64 -11.20
N GLU A 77 -3.93 -13.01 -11.21
CA GLU A 77 -2.83 -12.12 -10.83
C GLU A 77 -2.77 -10.86 -11.72
N ALA A 78 -2.48 -9.71 -11.10
CA ALA A 78 -2.17 -8.44 -11.74
C ALA A 78 -0.71 -8.05 -11.47
N ARG A 79 -0.06 -7.44 -12.47
CA ARG A 79 1.33 -6.99 -12.38
C ARG A 79 1.37 -5.47 -12.43
N VAL A 80 1.71 -4.86 -11.31
CA VAL A 80 1.77 -3.39 -11.18
C VAL A 80 3.20 -2.93 -11.38
N LYS A 81 3.45 -2.11 -12.40
CA LYS A 81 4.80 -1.67 -12.75
C LYS A 81 5.43 -0.89 -11.60
N ALA A 82 6.68 -1.20 -11.31
CA ALA A 82 7.44 -0.61 -10.22
C ALA A 82 8.89 -0.37 -10.62
N VAL A 83 9.51 0.62 -9.98
CA VAL A 83 10.96 0.82 -9.98
C VAL A 83 11.38 0.85 -8.53
N THR A 84 12.29 -0.04 -8.17
CA THR A 84 12.85 -0.17 -6.81
C THR A 84 14.37 -0.07 -6.89
N ASP A 85 15.06 -0.16 -5.75
CA ASP A 85 16.53 -0.25 -5.72
C ASP A 85 17.06 -1.50 -6.45
N LEU A 86 16.22 -2.52 -6.64
CA LEU A 86 16.53 -3.71 -7.43
C LEU A 86 16.32 -3.51 -8.95
N GLY A 87 15.95 -2.29 -9.37
CA GLY A 87 15.69 -1.94 -10.76
C GLY A 87 14.22 -2.00 -11.16
N PRO A 88 13.92 -2.01 -12.49
CA PRO A 88 12.57 -2.04 -13.01
C PRO A 88 11.94 -3.43 -12.90
N GLY A 89 10.67 -3.48 -12.53
CA GLY A 89 9.93 -4.73 -12.42
C GLY A 89 8.47 -4.52 -12.09
N PHE A 90 7.91 -5.44 -11.33
CA PHE A 90 6.49 -5.47 -11.02
C PHE A 90 6.25 -5.85 -9.57
N TRP A 91 5.30 -5.17 -8.92
CA TRP A 91 4.60 -5.72 -7.77
C TRP A 91 3.61 -6.77 -8.26
N VAL A 92 3.68 -7.94 -7.67
CA VAL A 92 2.79 -9.06 -7.97
C VAL A 92 1.59 -8.99 -7.06
N VAL A 93 0.42 -8.67 -7.61
CA VAL A 93 -0.82 -8.53 -6.85
C VAL A 93 -1.75 -9.68 -7.19
N THR A 94 -2.01 -10.55 -6.23
CA THR A 94 -2.83 -11.76 -6.44
C THR A 94 -4.06 -11.72 -5.54
N PRO A 95 -5.27 -11.91 -6.08
CA PRO A 95 -6.47 -12.03 -5.28
C PRO A 95 -6.40 -13.28 -4.38
N LEU A 96 -6.78 -13.11 -3.12
CA LEU A 96 -6.96 -14.18 -2.15
C LEU A 96 -8.46 -14.28 -1.83
N ALA A 97 -9.06 -15.41 -2.16
CA ALA A 97 -10.42 -15.75 -1.74
C ALA A 97 -10.38 -16.14 -0.25
N ASP A 98 -10.78 -15.23 0.63
CA ASP A 98 -10.80 -15.43 2.08
C ASP A 98 -11.88 -16.46 2.46
N ALA A 99 -11.60 -17.27 3.47
CA ALA A 99 -12.52 -18.31 3.96
C ALA A 99 -13.87 -17.75 4.43
N ARG A 100 -13.95 -16.45 4.74
CA ARG A 100 -15.17 -15.74 5.15
C ARG A 100 -16.04 -15.27 3.96
N GLY A 101 -15.69 -15.61 2.72
CA GLY A 101 -16.54 -15.39 1.54
C GLY A 101 -16.37 -14.02 0.86
N PHE A 102 -15.21 -13.39 1.02
CA PHE A 102 -14.85 -12.16 0.30
C PHE A 102 -13.45 -12.30 -0.32
N THR A 103 -13.09 -11.38 -1.21
CA THR A 103 -11.77 -11.37 -1.85
C THR A 103 -10.96 -10.18 -1.36
N VAL A 104 -9.68 -10.39 -1.06
CA VAL A 104 -8.71 -9.34 -0.75
C VAL A 104 -7.53 -9.44 -1.71
N LEU A 105 -7.03 -8.30 -2.19
CA LEU A 105 -5.82 -8.28 -3.00
C LEU A 105 -4.58 -8.36 -2.11
N ILE A 106 -3.67 -9.27 -2.43
CA ILE A 106 -2.39 -9.44 -1.75
C ILE A 106 -1.27 -9.02 -2.68
N ASN A 107 -0.51 -8.00 -2.31
CA ASN A 107 0.79 -7.72 -2.93
C ASN A 107 1.82 -8.69 -2.35
N ARG A 108 2.24 -9.66 -3.15
CA ARG A 108 3.17 -10.75 -2.81
C ARG A 108 4.64 -10.37 -2.96
N GLY A 109 4.91 -9.10 -3.27
CA GLY A 109 6.26 -8.57 -3.38
C GLY A 109 6.68 -8.25 -4.81
N PHE A 110 7.93 -7.82 -4.92
CA PHE A 110 8.53 -7.31 -6.15
C PHE A 110 9.19 -8.45 -6.92
N VAL A 111 9.06 -8.39 -8.25
CA VAL A 111 9.77 -9.27 -9.17
C VAL A 111 10.45 -8.44 -10.26
N PRO A 112 11.74 -8.68 -10.56
CA PRO A 112 12.40 -8.06 -11.71
C PRO A 112 11.67 -8.37 -13.02
N SER A 113 11.87 -7.54 -14.03
CA SER A 113 11.19 -7.67 -15.33
C SER A 113 11.43 -9.03 -16.00
N GLU A 114 12.62 -9.60 -15.81
CA GLU A 114 13.05 -10.89 -16.33
C GLU A 114 12.30 -12.07 -15.68
N ARG A 115 11.74 -11.86 -14.48
CA ARG A 115 10.95 -12.83 -13.71
C ARG A 115 9.46 -12.47 -13.64
N ALA A 116 8.98 -11.61 -14.54
CA ALA A 116 7.58 -11.20 -14.54
C ALA A 116 6.63 -12.39 -14.77
N ALA A 117 6.99 -13.29 -15.69
CA ALA A 117 6.24 -14.48 -16.06
C ALA A 117 6.01 -15.42 -14.85
N ALA A 118 4.79 -15.92 -14.66
CA ALA A 118 4.42 -16.70 -13.47
C ALA A 118 5.16 -18.04 -13.41
N GLU A 119 5.44 -18.61 -14.58
CA GLU A 119 6.16 -19.85 -14.82
C GLU A 119 7.61 -19.77 -14.32
N THR A 120 8.19 -18.56 -14.32
CA THR A 120 9.55 -18.32 -13.81
C THR A 120 9.59 -18.18 -12.28
N ARG A 121 8.43 -18.28 -11.61
CA ARG A 121 8.24 -18.04 -10.17
C ARG A 121 7.40 -19.12 -9.49
N ALA A 122 7.66 -20.39 -9.82
CA ALA A 122 6.89 -21.53 -9.30
C ALA A 122 6.82 -21.57 -7.77
N GLU A 123 7.89 -21.19 -7.06
CA GLU A 123 7.94 -21.13 -5.59
C GLU A 123 6.87 -20.20 -5.00
N GLY A 124 6.55 -19.10 -5.67
CA GLY A 124 5.50 -18.18 -5.25
C GLY A 124 4.10 -18.67 -5.63
N GLN A 125 3.94 -19.66 -6.50
CA GLN A 125 2.62 -20.15 -6.93
C GLN A 125 2.07 -21.21 -5.97
N VAL A 126 2.01 -20.87 -4.68
CA VAL A 126 1.58 -21.75 -3.60
C VAL A 126 0.16 -22.26 -3.85
N GLY A 127 0.00 -23.58 -3.91
CA GLY A 127 -1.30 -24.23 -4.04
C GLY A 127 -1.98 -24.45 -2.69
N GLY A 128 -3.33 -24.38 -2.68
CA GLY A 128 -4.14 -24.72 -1.51
C GLY A 128 -4.38 -23.54 -0.54
N PRO A 129 -4.87 -23.84 0.69
CA PRO A 129 -5.12 -22.83 1.71
C PRO A 129 -3.81 -22.21 2.23
N VAL A 130 -3.78 -20.89 2.37
CA VAL A 130 -2.66 -20.11 2.89
C VAL A 130 -3.16 -19.13 3.95
N SER A 131 -2.25 -18.70 4.81
CA SER A 131 -2.47 -17.59 5.74
C SER A 131 -1.41 -16.54 5.50
N VAL A 132 -1.83 -15.36 5.07
CA VAL A 132 -0.95 -14.24 4.72
C VAL A 132 -1.05 -13.21 5.82
N THR A 133 0.10 -12.84 6.38
CA THR A 133 0.22 -11.69 7.27
C THR A 133 0.89 -10.56 6.52
N GLY A 134 0.52 -9.32 6.82
CA GLY A 134 1.08 -8.17 6.14
C GLY A 134 0.53 -6.85 6.63
N LEU A 135 0.81 -5.80 5.87
CA LEU A 135 0.37 -4.45 6.17
C LEU A 135 -0.83 -4.08 5.30
N LEU A 136 -1.91 -3.62 5.93
CA LEU A 136 -3.05 -3.06 5.21
C LEU A 136 -2.67 -1.74 4.53
N ARG A 137 -3.00 -1.64 3.24
CA ARG A 137 -2.81 -0.47 2.40
C ARG A 137 -4.11 -0.07 1.73
N ILE A 138 -4.42 1.22 1.79
CA ILE A 138 -5.58 1.79 1.10
C ILE A 138 -5.34 1.75 -0.41
N THR A 139 -6.40 1.44 -1.17
CA THR A 139 -6.41 1.47 -2.64
C THR A 139 -5.78 2.74 -3.21
N GLU A 140 -5.11 2.59 -4.34
CA GLU A 140 -4.42 3.67 -5.05
C GLU A 140 -5.12 3.89 -6.40
N PRO A 141 -6.18 4.72 -6.46
CA PRO A 141 -7.02 4.79 -7.64
C PRO A 141 -6.38 5.53 -8.82
N LYS A 142 -6.89 5.25 -10.03
CA LYS A 142 -6.62 5.93 -11.32
C LYS A 142 -5.26 5.66 -11.97
N GLY A 143 -4.16 5.57 -11.21
CA GLY A 143 -2.84 5.44 -11.82
C GLY A 143 -1.68 5.91 -10.94
N GLY A 144 -0.48 5.75 -11.49
CA GLY A 144 0.74 6.33 -10.93
C GLY A 144 0.98 7.75 -11.44
N PHE A 145 2.07 8.38 -10.98
CA PHE A 145 2.47 9.70 -11.46
C PHE A 145 2.59 9.74 -12.99
N LEU A 146 1.80 10.59 -13.65
CA LEU A 146 1.72 10.80 -15.10
C LEU A 146 1.30 9.57 -15.94
N ARG A 147 0.78 8.51 -15.32
CA ARG A 147 0.43 7.26 -16.01
C ARG A 147 -0.84 6.64 -15.45
N ASP A 148 -1.90 6.65 -16.26
CA ASP A 148 -3.16 6.01 -15.90
C ASP A 148 -3.10 4.50 -16.10
N ASN A 149 -3.79 3.76 -15.23
CA ASN A 149 -3.98 2.33 -15.42
C ASN A 149 -4.69 2.07 -16.76
N ASP A 150 -4.35 0.96 -17.42
CA ASP A 150 -5.03 0.48 -18.61
C ASP A 150 -5.54 -0.95 -18.35
N PRO A 151 -6.77 -1.07 -17.81
CA PRO A 151 -7.41 -2.35 -17.53
C PRO A 151 -7.63 -3.21 -18.78
N ALA A 152 -7.84 -2.60 -19.95
CA ALA A 152 -8.09 -3.33 -21.19
C ALA A 152 -6.83 -4.04 -21.70
N GLY A 153 -5.66 -3.42 -21.52
CA GLY A 153 -4.35 -4.00 -21.83
C GLY A 153 -3.68 -4.77 -20.69
N ASP A 154 -4.34 -4.93 -19.54
CA ASP A 154 -3.79 -5.50 -18.29
C ASP A 154 -2.48 -4.80 -17.84
N ARG A 155 -2.42 -3.48 -17.99
CA ARG A 155 -1.26 -2.65 -17.62
C ARG A 155 -1.58 -1.78 -16.43
N TRP A 156 -0.89 -2.01 -15.32
CA TRP A 156 -1.15 -1.32 -14.06
C TRP A 156 0.05 -0.49 -13.62
N PHE A 157 -0.21 0.75 -13.17
CA PHE A 157 0.79 1.68 -12.63
C PHE A 157 0.51 2.06 -11.17
N SER A 158 -0.61 1.61 -10.63
CA SER A 158 -1.02 1.74 -9.24
C SER A 158 -1.82 0.50 -8.81
N ARG A 159 -1.94 0.28 -7.50
CA ARG A 159 -2.75 -0.81 -6.92
C ARG A 159 -4.19 -0.33 -6.72
N ASP A 160 -4.85 -0.01 -7.83
CA ASP A 160 -6.27 0.34 -7.83
C ASP A 160 -7.11 -0.92 -7.64
N VAL A 161 -7.57 -1.14 -6.41
CA VAL A 161 -8.26 -2.37 -6.03
C VAL A 161 -9.55 -2.56 -6.81
N ALA A 162 -10.32 -1.49 -7.01
CA ALA A 162 -11.61 -1.57 -7.72
C ALA A 162 -11.40 -1.86 -9.21
N ALA A 163 -10.46 -1.16 -9.84
CA ALA A 163 -10.16 -1.37 -11.26
C ALA A 163 -9.57 -2.77 -11.51
N ILE A 164 -8.64 -3.25 -10.66
CA ILE A 164 -8.10 -4.61 -10.76
C ILE A 164 -9.20 -5.64 -10.56
N ALA A 165 -10.06 -5.47 -9.56
CA ALA A 165 -11.15 -6.39 -9.27
C ALA A 165 -12.11 -6.53 -10.46
N GLN A 166 -12.47 -5.42 -11.09
CA GLN A 166 -13.32 -5.40 -12.28
C GLN A 166 -12.63 -6.09 -13.47
N ALA A 167 -11.37 -5.73 -13.75
CA ALA A 167 -10.62 -6.29 -14.88
C ALA A 167 -10.41 -7.81 -14.76
N LYS A 168 -10.16 -8.28 -13.53
CA LYS A 168 -9.95 -9.70 -13.22
C LYS A 168 -11.25 -10.48 -12.95
N ARG A 169 -12.40 -9.81 -13.05
CA ARG A 169 -13.74 -10.42 -12.84
C ARG A 169 -13.79 -11.16 -11.51
N LEU A 170 -13.42 -10.47 -10.43
CA LEU A 170 -13.51 -11.02 -9.08
C LEU A 170 -14.98 -11.08 -8.65
N ASP A 171 -15.37 -12.24 -8.15
CA ASP A 171 -16.74 -12.50 -7.71
C ASP A 171 -16.92 -12.10 -6.23
N GLY A 172 -18.14 -11.68 -5.89
CA GLY A 172 -18.53 -11.36 -4.51
C GLY A 172 -17.93 -10.06 -3.96
N PRO A 173 -18.00 -9.86 -2.62
CA PRO A 173 -17.46 -8.67 -1.99
C PRO A 173 -15.93 -8.62 -2.11
N VAL A 174 -15.39 -7.45 -2.51
CA VAL A 174 -13.95 -7.20 -2.57
C VAL A 174 -13.57 -6.14 -1.55
N ALA A 175 -12.52 -6.40 -0.78
CA ALA A 175 -12.00 -5.45 0.20
C ALA A 175 -11.60 -4.12 -0.48
N PRO A 176 -11.92 -2.93 0.09
CA PRO A 176 -11.54 -1.63 -0.48
C PRO A 176 -10.06 -1.27 -0.24
N TYR A 177 -9.25 -2.26 0.13
CA TYR A 177 -7.85 -2.17 0.51
C TYR A 177 -7.10 -3.41 -0.04
N PHE A 178 -5.78 -3.34 -0.03
CA PHE A 178 -4.91 -4.49 -0.30
C PHE A 178 -3.95 -4.72 0.87
N ILE A 179 -3.30 -5.87 0.90
CA ILE A 179 -2.32 -6.23 1.92
C ILE A 179 -0.95 -6.36 1.25
N ASP A 180 0.04 -5.59 1.70
CA ASP A 180 1.45 -5.85 1.41
C ASP A 180 1.90 -7.01 2.30
N ALA A 181 2.05 -8.21 1.71
CA ALA A 181 2.47 -9.40 2.44
C ALA A 181 3.87 -9.18 3.04
N ASP A 182 4.07 -9.73 4.24
CA ASP A 182 5.41 -9.89 4.81
C ASP A 182 6.12 -11.11 4.19
N ALA A 183 7.08 -11.71 4.89
CA ALA A 183 7.80 -12.90 4.42
C ALA A 183 6.98 -14.21 4.50
N THR A 184 5.70 -14.15 4.86
CA THR A 184 4.81 -15.31 5.02
C THR A 184 4.00 -15.57 3.75
N PRO A 185 3.72 -16.85 3.46
CA PRO A 185 4.24 -17.58 2.30
C PRO A 185 3.71 -17.11 0.92
#